data_AF-C7HA46-F1
#
_entry.id   AF-C7HA46-F1
#
_cell.length_a   1.000
_cell.length_b   1.000
_cell.length_c   1.000
_cell.angle_alpha   90.00
_cell.angle_beta   90.00
_cell.angle_gamma   90.00
#
_symmetry.space_group_name_H-M   'P 1'
#
loop_
_entity.id
_entity.type
_entity.pdbx_description
1 polymer ?
#
loop_
_entity_poly.entity_id
_entity_poly.type
_entity_poly.pdbx_seq_one_letter_code
_entity_poly.pdbx_strand_id
1 'polypeptide(L)'
;MKELFTKLLLAEAAVGVVALVLVELLPRQLIALFGAANESVYYTDFAVKSFRIYLCMIILACVNKACFIFLQAMGKAAESTALSMVREVVFGVGFALLLPRFFGLDGVLYSMPLSDILTFLIAGYLIHKTYHEFNYHIALDSGVIGIEKCAEIMESLV
;
A
#
# COMPACT_ATOMS: atom_id res chain seq x y z
N MET A 1 -18.92 7.56 -2.70
CA MET A 1 -17.48 7.44 -2.35
C MET A 1 -17.06 6.01 -2.01
N LYS A 2 -17.74 5.28 -1.11
CA LYS A 2 -17.36 3.90 -0.77
C LYS A 2 -17.33 2.94 -1.98
N GLU A 3 -18.32 2.99 -2.87
CA GLU A 3 -18.32 2.17 -4.10
C GLU A 3 -17.13 2.43 -5.03
N LEU A 4 -16.67 3.69 -5.14
CA LEU A 4 -15.55 4.04 -6.02
C LEU A 4 -14.24 3.44 -5.47
N PHE A 5 -14.06 3.52 -4.16
CA PHE A 5 -12.93 2.91 -3.46
C PHE A 5 -12.95 1.38 -3.58
N THR A 6 -14.11 0.75 -3.41
CA THR A 6 -14.25 -0.70 -3.57
C THR A 6 -13.95 -1.14 -5.00
N LYS A 7 -14.41 -0.42 -6.03
CA LYS A 7 -14.08 -0.72 -7.43
C LYS A 7 -12.59 -0.58 -7.73
N LEU A 8 -11.93 0.43 -7.16
CA LEU A 8 -10.50 0.67 -7.33
C LEU A 8 -9.66 -0.43 -6.67
N LEU A 9 -10.01 -0.81 -5.44
CA LEU A 9 -9.41 -1.96 -4.76
C LEU A 9 -9.64 -3.27 -5.51
N LEU A 10 -10.83 -3.49 -6.06
CA LEU A 10 -11.15 -4.71 -6.81
C LEU A 10 -10.34 -4.79 -8.11
N ALA A 11 -10.18 -3.67 -8.82
CA ALA A 11 -9.37 -3.61 -10.04
C ALA A 11 -7.89 -3.89 -9.75
N GLU A 12 -7.33 -3.27 -8.71
CA GLU A 12 -5.95 -3.50 -8.27
C GLU A 12 -5.75 -4.95 -7.81
N ALA A 13 -6.69 -5.50 -7.04
CA ALA A 13 -6.65 -6.90 -6.62
C ALA A 13 -6.72 -7.86 -7.82
N ALA A 14 -7.57 -7.59 -8.81
CA ALA A 14 -7.67 -8.39 -10.02
C ALA A 14 -6.35 -8.37 -10.82
N VAL A 15 -5.74 -7.19 -11.02
CA VAL A 15 -4.44 -7.06 -11.67
C VAL A 15 -3.36 -7.79 -10.87
N GLY A 16 -3.34 -7.65 -9.55
CA GLY A 16 -2.42 -8.36 -8.66
C GLY A 16 -2.54 -9.88 -8.75
N VAL A 17 -3.78 -10.41 -8.83
CA VAL A 17 -4.03 -11.85 -9.01
C VAL A 17 -3.57 -12.33 -10.38
N VAL A 18 -3.84 -11.58 -11.45
CA VAL A 18 -3.37 -11.94 -12.80
C VAL A 18 -1.84 -11.96 -12.86
N ALA A 19 -1.19 -10.93 -12.30
CA ALA A 19 0.27 -10.88 -12.21
C ALA A 19 0.84 -12.05 -11.39
N LEU A 20 0.20 -12.39 -10.27
CA LEU A 20 0.61 -13.52 -9.43
C LEU A 20 0.55 -14.83 -10.22
N VAL A 21 -0.57 -15.10 -10.89
CA VAL A 21 -0.78 -16.32 -11.69
C VAL A 21 0.25 -16.42 -12.82
N LEU A 22 0.55 -15.33 -13.52
CA LEU A 22 1.54 -15.32 -14.61
C LEU A 22 2.95 -15.66 -14.12
N VAL A 23 3.37 -15.08 -13.01
CA VAL A 23 4.72 -15.28 -12.47
C VAL A 23 4.86 -16.65 -11.78
N GLU A 24 3.79 -17.18 -11.17
CA GLU A 24 3.76 -18.52 -10.57
C GLU A 24 3.78 -19.63 -11.64
N LEU A 25 3.09 -19.43 -12.78
CA LEU A 25 3.05 -20.40 -13.88
C LEU A 25 4.34 -20.45 -14.69
N LEU A 26 4.99 -19.31 -14.91
CA LEU A 26 6.13 -19.19 -15.83
C LEU A 26 7.42 -18.62 -15.21
N PRO A 27 7.80 -18.96 -13.96
CA PRO A 27 8.97 -18.34 -13.31
C PRO A 27 10.27 -18.70 -14.04
N ARG A 28 10.39 -19.96 -14.51
CA ARG A 28 11.57 -20.42 -15.26
C ARG A 28 11.73 -19.75 -16.62
N GLN A 29 10.63 -19.44 -17.31
CA GLN A 29 10.69 -18.75 -18.60
C GLN A 29 11.08 -17.28 -18.42
N LEU A 30 10.57 -16.63 -17.38
CA LEU A 30 10.98 -15.28 -17.01
C LEU A 30 12.48 -15.23 -16.67
N ILE A 31 12.98 -16.17 -15.87
CA ILE A 31 14.42 -16.27 -15.52
C ILE A 31 15.28 -16.53 -16.78
N ALA A 32 14.81 -17.41 -17.67
CA ALA A 32 15.52 -17.73 -18.91
C ALA A 32 15.59 -16.56 -19.90
N LEU A 33 14.56 -15.72 -19.95
CA LEU A 33 14.53 -14.49 -20.75
C LEU A 33 15.65 -13.50 -20.37
N PHE A 34 16.04 -13.47 -19.10
CA PHE A 34 17.13 -12.61 -18.60
C PHE A 34 18.51 -13.28 -18.68
N GLY A 35 18.66 -14.42 -19.37
CA GLY A 35 19.95 -15.07 -19.62
C GLY A 35 20.45 -16.00 -18.51
N ALA A 36 19.75 -16.08 -17.37
CA ALA A 36 20.16 -16.85 -16.20
C ALA A 36 19.99 -18.38 -16.33
N ALA A 37 19.59 -18.90 -17.51
CA ALA A 37 19.33 -20.32 -17.72
C ALA A 37 20.58 -21.21 -17.62
N ASN A 38 21.79 -20.67 -17.82
CA ASN A 38 23.01 -21.46 -17.96
C ASN A 38 24.19 -21.01 -17.06
N GLU A 39 24.04 -20.01 -16.20
CA GLU A 39 25.19 -19.43 -15.47
C GLU A 39 25.48 -20.09 -14.11
N SER A 40 24.47 -20.57 -13.34
CA SER A 40 24.70 -21.31 -12.08
C SER A 40 23.39 -21.73 -11.38
N VAL A 41 23.37 -22.92 -10.76
CA VAL A 41 22.22 -23.42 -9.96
C VAL A 41 21.85 -22.46 -8.83
N TYR A 42 22.83 -21.77 -8.23
CA TYR A 42 22.62 -20.79 -7.16
C TYR A 42 21.84 -19.54 -7.65
N TYR A 43 22.02 -19.13 -8.90
CA TYR A 43 21.27 -18.00 -9.46
C TYR A 43 19.80 -18.37 -9.69
N THR A 44 19.54 -19.57 -10.22
CA THR A 44 18.17 -20.08 -10.38
C THR A 44 17.44 -20.25 -9.05
N ASP A 45 18.10 -20.79 -8.02
CA ASP A 45 17.50 -20.93 -6.69
C ASP A 45 17.22 -19.57 -6.04
N PHE A 46 18.16 -18.63 -6.16
CA PHE A 46 17.97 -17.27 -5.63
C PHE A 46 16.84 -16.53 -6.37
N ALA A 47 16.76 -16.67 -7.70
CA ALA A 47 15.68 -16.07 -8.49
C ALA A 47 14.32 -16.66 -8.14
N VAL A 48 14.19 -17.98 -7.98
CA VAL A 48 12.94 -18.62 -7.55
C VAL A 48 12.54 -18.16 -6.14
N LYS A 49 13.49 -18.05 -5.21
CA LYS A 49 13.24 -17.52 -3.87
C LYS A 49 12.78 -16.06 -3.91
N SER A 50 13.41 -15.26 -4.78
CA SER A 50 13.04 -13.86 -5.00
C SER A 50 11.61 -13.74 -5.51
N PHE A 51 11.25 -14.53 -6.52
CA PHE A 51 9.88 -14.57 -7.06
C PHE A 51 8.86 -14.98 -6.00
N ARG A 52 9.10 -16.04 -5.21
CA ARG A 52 8.17 -16.45 -4.15
C ARG A 52 7.96 -15.37 -3.08
N ILE A 53 9.04 -14.74 -2.62
CA ILE A 53 8.96 -13.69 -1.59
C ILE A 53 8.24 -12.45 -2.14
N TYR A 54 8.54 -12.05 -3.38
CA TYR A 54 7.87 -10.92 -4.02
C TYR A 54 6.38 -11.19 -4.31
N LEU A 55 6.04 -12.40 -4.75
CA LEU A 55 4.67 -12.76 -5.13
C LEU A 55 3.71 -12.75 -3.94
N CYS A 56 4.15 -13.25 -2.78
CA CYS A 56 3.35 -13.19 -1.55
C CYS A 56 3.01 -11.75 -1.12
N MET A 57 3.78 -10.77 -1.60
CA MET A 57 3.69 -9.37 -1.17
C MET A 57 3.01 -8.47 -2.21
N ILE A 58 2.72 -8.99 -3.40
CA ILE A 58 2.08 -8.23 -4.47
C ILE A 58 0.70 -7.71 -4.05
N ILE A 59 -0.05 -8.49 -3.27
CA ILE A 59 -1.36 -8.10 -2.75
C ILE A 59 -1.22 -6.88 -1.82
N LEU A 60 -0.23 -6.90 -0.92
CA LEU A 60 0.01 -5.80 0.01
C LEU A 60 0.46 -4.54 -0.74
N ALA A 61 1.32 -4.69 -1.75
CA ALA A 61 1.76 -3.59 -2.59
C ALA A 61 0.60 -2.95 -3.38
N CYS A 62 -0.32 -3.76 -3.92
CA CYS A 62 -1.54 -3.30 -4.59
C CYS A 62 -2.45 -2.53 -3.64
N VAL A 63 -2.68 -3.05 -2.43
CA VAL A 63 -3.49 -2.34 -1.42
C VAL A 63 -2.86 -1.00 -1.04
N ASN A 64 -1.53 -0.94 -0.87
CA ASN A 64 -0.82 0.31 -0.60
C ASN A 64 -0.98 1.34 -1.72
N LYS A 65 -0.85 0.92 -2.99
CA LYS A 65 -1.09 1.77 -4.16
C LYS A 65 -2.53 2.30 -4.17
N ALA A 66 -3.53 1.45 -3.90
CA ALA A 66 -4.92 1.85 -3.83
C ALA A 66 -5.18 2.90 -2.73
N CYS A 67 -4.56 2.74 -1.55
CA CYS A 67 -4.62 3.72 -0.46
C CYS A 67 -4.07 5.09 -0.86
N PHE A 68 -2.95 5.14 -1.58
CA PHE A 68 -2.37 6.39 -2.07
C PHE A 68 -3.25 7.07 -3.10
N ILE A 69 -3.75 6.31 -4.08
CA ILE A 69 -4.66 6.84 -5.11
C ILE A 69 -5.94 7.39 -4.45
N PHE A 70 -6.45 6.73 -3.42
CA PHE A 70 -7.60 7.19 -2.66
C PHE A 70 -7.32 8.51 -1.93
N LEU A 71 -6.20 8.63 -1.20
CA LEU A 71 -5.83 9.89 -0.53
C LEU A 71 -5.63 11.04 -1.52
N GLN A 72 -5.06 10.77 -2.70
CA GLN A 72 -4.96 11.76 -3.78
C GLN A 72 -6.33 12.19 -4.30
N ALA A 73 -7.24 11.25 -4.53
CA ALA A 73 -8.61 11.53 -4.97
C ALA A 73 -9.42 12.34 -3.94
N MET A 74 -9.10 12.23 -2.65
CA MET A 74 -9.72 12.99 -1.56
C MET A 74 -9.15 14.40 -1.37
N GLY A 75 -8.20 14.84 -2.23
CA GLY A 75 -7.56 16.15 -2.12
C GLY A 75 -6.37 16.19 -1.16
N LYS A 76 -6.01 15.07 -0.52
CA LYS A 76 -4.81 14.91 0.33
C LYS A 76 -3.61 14.40 -0.49
N ALA A 77 -3.44 14.94 -1.70
CA ALA A 77 -2.40 14.49 -2.62
C ALA A 77 -0.98 14.72 -2.08
N ALA A 78 -0.75 15.84 -1.37
CA ALA A 78 0.54 16.12 -0.75
C ALA A 78 0.92 15.08 0.32
N GLU A 79 -0.02 14.69 1.18
CA GLU A 79 0.19 13.65 2.19
C GLU A 79 0.47 12.28 1.54
N SER A 80 -0.28 11.93 0.49
CA SER A 80 -0.05 10.69 -0.25
C SER A 80 1.30 10.64 -0.95
N THR A 81 1.72 11.73 -1.58
CA THR A 81 3.01 11.80 -2.27
C THR A 81 4.16 11.75 -1.28
N ALA A 82 4.07 12.50 -0.17
CA ALA A 82 5.06 12.44 0.89
C ALA A 82 5.19 11.02 1.46
N LEU A 83 4.06 10.34 1.69
CA LEU A 83 4.06 8.97 2.19
C LEU A 83 4.66 7.97 1.19
N SER A 84 4.41 8.16 -0.11
CA SER A 84 5.02 7.35 -1.17
C SER A 84 6.53 7.57 -1.22
N MET A 85 6.99 8.82 -1.08
CA MET A 85 8.43 9.12 -1.03
C MET A 85 9.11 8.54 0.21
N VAL A 86 8.46 8.59 1.38
CA VAL A 86 8.98 7.96 2.60
C VAL A 86 9.12 6.45 2.41
N ARG A 87 8.14 5.79 1.79
CA ARG A 87 8.19 4.35 1.46
C ARG A 87 9.38 4.01 0.56
N GLU A 88 9.57 4.74 -0.52
CA GLU A 88 10.62 4.42 -1.51
C GLU A 88 12.01 4.84 -1.00
N VAL A 89 12.14 6.06 -0.48
CA VAL A 89 13.43 6.66 -0.13
C VAL A 89 13.84 6.31 1.29
N VAL A 90 12.98 6.53 2.29
CA VAL A 90 13.38 6.35 3.69
C VAL A 90 13.39 4.88 4.05
N PHE A 91 12.29 4.18 3.80
CA PHE A 91 12.16 2.77 4.16
C PHE A 91 12.78 1.85 3.10
N GLY A 92 12.50 2.09 1.82
CA GLY A 92 13.05 1.28 0.72
C GLY A 92 14.58 1.32 0.70
N VAL A 93 15.17 2.51 0.50
CA VAL A 93 16.64 2.64 0.47
C VAL A 93 17.25 2.37 1.85
N GLY A 94 16.64 2.87 2.93
CA GLY A 94 17.17 2.65 4.29
C GLY A 94 17.27 1.17 4.66
N PHE A 95 16.20 0.40 4.47
CA PHE A 95 16.23 -1.03 4.73
C PHE A 95 17.07 -1.79 3.71
N ALA A 96 17.09 -1.38 2.44
CA ALA A 96 17.94 -1.98 1.43
C ALA A 96 19.44 -1.80 1.71
N LEU A 97 19.85 -0.79 2.49
CA LEU A 97 21.24 -0.63 2.94
C LEU A 97 21.51 -1.32 4.28
N LEU A 98 20.53 -1.31 5.19
CA LEU A 98 20.70 -1.84 6.55
C LEU A 98 20.59 -3.37 6.62
N LEU A 99 19.52 -3.95 6.07
CA LEU A 99 19.23 -5.39 6.20
C LEU A 99 20.28 -6.31 5.55
N PRO A 100 20.88 -5.97 4.38
CA PRO A 100 21.88 -6.85 3.79
C PRO A 100 23.15 -6.98 4.62
N ARG A 101 23.41 -6.02 5.51
CA ARG A 101 24.55 -6.08 6.44
C ARG A 101 24.38 -7.15 7.52
N PHE A 102 23.14 -7.57 7.81
CA PHE A 102 22.82 -8.60 8.79
C PHE A 102 22.40 -9.93 8.16
N PHE A 103 21.65 -9.89 7.05
CA PHE A 103 21.03 -11.06 6.42
C PHE A 103 21.57 -11.37 5.00
N GLY A 104 22.58 -10.64 4.54
CA GLY A 104 23.17 -10.83 3.20
C GLY A 104 22.16 -10.59 2.08
N LEU A 105 22.16 -11.45 1.06
CA LEU A 105 21.28 -11.36 -0.11
C LEU A 105 19.79 -11.42 0.24
N ASP A 106 19.42 -12.20 1.26
CA ASP A 106 18.02 -12.28 1.73
C ASP A 106 17.56 -10.97 2.39
N GLY A 107 18.49 -10.19 2.96
CA GLY A 107 18.19 -8.90 3.55
C GLY A 107 17.68 -7.87 2.52
N VAL A 108 18.17 -7.95 1.28
CA VAL A 108 17.67 -7.11 0.17
C VAL A 108 16.23 -7.50 -0.18
N LEU A 109 15.92 -8.80 -0.17
CA LEU A 109 14.59 -9.30 -0.50
C LEU A 109 13.56 -8.92 0.56
N TYR A 110 13.95 -8.88 1.83
CA TYR A 110 13.05 -8.51 2.93
C TYR A 110 12.88 -6.99 3.11
N SER A 111 13.74 -6.15 2.54
CA SER A 111 13.63 -4.69 2.70
C SER A 111 12.36 -4.13 2.07
N MET A 112 11.99 -4.61 0.88
CA MET A 112 10.79 -4.25 0.14
C MET A 112 9.50 -4.53 0.92
N PRO A 113 9.24 -5.78 1.37
CA PRO A 113 8.02 -6.07 2.13
C PRO A 113 7.98 -5.39 3.49
N LEU A 114 9.14 -5.21 4.16
CA LEU A 114 9.18 -4.50 5.43
C LEU A 114 8.78 -3.02 5.27
N SER A 115 9.28 -2.39 4.20
CA SER A 115 8.87 -1.04 3.81
C SER A 115 7.36 -0.95 3.56
N ASP A 116 6.83 -1.90 2.78
CA ASP A 116 5.40 -1.94 2.43
C ASP A 116 4.50 -2.12 3.65
N ILE A 117 4.87 -2.99 4.60
CA ILE A 117 4.11 -3.20 5.83
C ILE A 117 4.06 -1.90 6.66
N LEU A 118 5.21 -1.25 6.87
CA LEU A 118 5.25 -0.01 7.65
C LEU A 118 4.45 1.10 6.97
N THR A 119 4.57 1.24 5.65
CA THR A 119 3.79 2.23 4.93
C THR A 119 2.31 1.92 4.94
N PHE A 120 1.91 0.64 4.87
CA PHE A 120 0.51 0.24 4.98
C PHE A 120 -0.10 0.64 6.33
N LEU A 121 0.65 0.45 7.43
CA LEU A 121 0.21 0.87 8.76
C LEU A 121 0.02 2.38 8.84
N ILE A 122 0.96 3.16 8.29
CA ILE A 122 0.87 4.63 8.28
C ILE A 122 -0.27 5.12 7.37
N ALA A 123 -0.42 4.52 6.19
CA ALA A 123 -1.50 4.83 5.25
C ALA A 123 -2.87 4.50 5.86
N GLY A 124 -3.01 3.35 6.51
CA GLY A 124 -4.21 2.95 7.22
C GLY A 124 -4.57 3.93 8.34
N TYR A 125 -3.59 4.38 9.12
CA TYR A 125 -3.77 5.40 10.14
C TYR A 125 -4.23 6.74 9.54
N LEU A 126 -3.60 7.22 8.46
CA LEU A 126 -3.97 8.45 7.77
C LEU A 126 -5.37 8.37 7.16
N ILE A 127 -5.76 7.23 6.58
CA ILE A 127 -7.10 7.00 6.04
C ILE A 127 -8.13 6.99 7.16
N HIS A 128 -7.86 6.33 8.29
CA HIS A 128 -8.77 6.32 9.44
C HIS A 128 -8.99 7.73 9.99
N LYS A 129 -7.90 8.51 10.16
CA LYS A 129 -7.98 9.92 10.57
C LYS A 129 -8.76 10.76 9.55
N THR A 130 -8.48 10.58 8.26
CA THR A 130 -9.15 11.31 7.18
C THR A 130 -10.63 10.98 7.10
N TYR A 131 -11.03 9.73 7.32
CA TYR A 131 -12.44 9.33 7.38
C TYR A 131 -13.18 10.02 8.54
N HIS A 132 -12.53 10.14 9.70
CA HIS A 132 -13.12 10.83 10.85
C HIS A 132 -13.29 12.33 10.59
N GLU A 133 -12.32 12.95 9.93
CA GLU A 133 -12.33 14.37 9.56
C GLU A 133 -13.37 14.68 8.46
N PHE A 134 -13.53 13.78 7.48
CA PHE A 134 -14.59 13.87 6.46
C PHE A 134 -16.00 13.66 7.04
N ASN A 135 -16.17 12.73 7.98
CA ASN A 135 -17.46 12.51 8.61
C ASN A 135 -17.89 13.73 9.46
N TYR A 136 -16.92 14.43 10.05
CA TYR A 136 -17.14 15.68 10.77
C TYR A 136 -17.55 16.83 9.82
N HIS A 137 -16.87 16.97 8.67
CA HIS A 137 -17.21 18.00 7.68
C HIS A 137 -18.54 17.76 6.96
N ILE A 138 -18.88 16.50 6.64
CA ILE A 138 -20.21 16.16 6.09
C ILE A 138 -21.31 16.41 7.13
N ALA A 139 -21.06 16.15 8.43
CA ALA A 139 -22.02 16.46 9.50
C ALA A 139 -22.21 17.98 9.72
N LEU A 140 -21.19 18.80 9.40
CA LEU A 140 -21.27 20.27 9.38
C LEU A 140 -22.00 20.80 8.13
N ASP A 141 -21.73 20.24 6.95
CA ASP A 141 -22.33 20.68 5.67
C ASP A 141 -23.78 20.18 5.51
N SER A 142 -24.14 19.04 6.14
CA SER A 142 -25.51 18.49 6.16
C SER A 142 -26.42 19.15 7.22
N GLY A 143 -25.95 20.18 7.93
CA GLY A 143 -26.75 20.93 8.92
C GLY A 143 -27.13 20.18 10.21
N VAL A 144 -26.68 18.93 10.39
CA VAL A 144 -27.07 18.08 11.53
C VAL A 144 -26.52 18.63 12.85
N ILE A 145 -25.28 19.13 12.87
CA ILE A 145 -24.65 19.72 14.08
C ILE A 145 -25.23 21.11 14.41
N GLY A 146 -25.72 21.85 13.41
CA GLY A 146 -26.39 23.14 13.63
C GLY A 146 -27.74 22.98 14.35
N ILE A 147 -28.47 21.91 14.02
CA ILE A 147 -29.76 21.59 14.65
C ILE A 147 -29.56 21.07 16.08
N GLU A 148 -28.56 20.22 16.33
CA GLU A 148 -28.24 19.77 17.71
C GLU A 148 -27.82 20.93 18.61
N LYS A 149 -26.95 21.84 18.14
CA LYS A 149 -26.59 23.04 18.92
C LYS A 149 -27.76 24.01 19.10
N CYS A 150 -28.63 24.17 18.10
CA CYS A 150 -29.86 24.96 18.27
C CYS A 150 -30.86 24.31 19.23
N ALA A 151 -30.93 22.97 19.28
CA ALA A 151 -31.77 22.23 20.22
C ALA A 151 -31.23 22.32 21.66
N GLU A 152 -29.91 22.21 21.88
CA GLU A 152 -29.29 22.42 23.20
C GLU A 152 -29.47 23.88 23.71
N ILE A 153 -29.40 24.86 22.81
CA ILE A 153 -29.64 26.27 23.16
C ILE A 153 -31.13 26.51 23.47
N MET A 154 -32.06 25.84 22.79
CA MET A 154 -33.50 25.92 23.10
C MET A 154 -33.86 25.22 24.42
N GLU A 155 -33.26 24.06 24.73
CA GLU A 155 -33.45 23.40 26.03
C GLU A 155 -32.85 24.20 27.19
N SER A 156 -31.83 25.03 26.94
CA SER A 156 -31.30 25.95 27.95
C SER A 156 -32.12 27.23 28.13
N LEU A 157 -33.15 27.46 27.29
CA LEU A 157 -33.99 28.67 27.31
C LEU A 157 -35.42 28.42 27.86
N VAL A 158 -35.77 27.17 28.22
CA VAL A 158 -37.01 26.76 28.88
C VAL A 158 -36.68 26.15 30.23
#